data_AF-A0A518CBM4-F1
#
_entry.id   AF-A0A518CBM4-F1
#
_cell.length_a   1.000
_cell.length_b   1.000
_cell.length_c   1.000
_cell.angle_alpha   90.00
_cell.angle_beta   90.00
_cell.angle_gamma   90.00
#
_symmetry.space_group_name_H-M   'P 1'
#
loop_
_entity.id
_entity.type
_entity.pdbx_description
1 polymer ?
#
loop_
_entity_poly.entity_id
_entity_poly.type
_entity_poly.pdbx_seq_one_letter_code
_entity_poly.pdbx_strand_id
1 'polypeptide(L)'
;MKKHLITVLRILVPAGILAYLLWTIGSDPDNVESVRQIFSSKTRWGSVGIAFAFGLFALACTFVRWYLLVISVGIPFSLKEAFRLGFLGYMLNFVGLGGVGGDLFKGYVLAKHNPTKRVEAVSTIFMDRLVGLYALFVVTSVAALSLDLEGSQPAIRTMVYVVHGATVGGLVGLTLVFLPGFAKGSFREVLEGLPKVGHAFKRMFTAVGMYRRHPKYLAYIGLLSLGVHSFFSVAGYFLASGLFEQHPSLLEMMVITPLAMVFAAIPLSPGGMGTLELAITELYVTVPAEELSKANGITVALGFRAMTIGLAFIGAIFYWTNRASIDQSMAEASAEEETLEHLAEGEDESLEPSQQPEHR
;
A
#
# COMPACT_ATOMS: atom_id res chain seq x y z
N MET A 1 4.23 29.18 1.96
CA MET A 1 2.98 29.19 1.14
C MET A 1 2.76 27.90 0.35
N LYS A 2 3.67 27.47 -0.56
CA LYS A 2 3.47 26.24 -1.38
C LYS A 2 3.20 24.96 -0.58
N LYS A 3 3.91 24.73 0.54
CA LYS A 3 3.70 23.54 1.40
C LYS A 3 2.31 23.52 2.05
N HIS A 4 1.85 24.65 2.59
CA HIS A 4 0.53 24.75 3.21
C HIS A 4 -0.59 24.60 2.18
N LEU A 5 -0.42 25.18 0.98
CA LEU A 5 -1.39 24.99 -0.12
C LEU A 5 -1.55 23.52 -0.50
N ILE A 6 -0.44 22.78 -0.60
CA ILE A 6 -0.47 21.34 -0.89
C ILE A 6 -1.18 20.56 0.23
N THR A 7 -0.90 20.89 1.51
CA THR A 7 -1.58 20.25 2.64
C THR A 7 -3.08 20.54 2.63
N VAL A 8 -3.49 21.78 2.38
CA VAL A 8 -4.90 22.17 2.30
C VAL A 8 -5.60 21.44 1.15
N LEU A 9 -4.99 21.40 -0.03
CA LEU A 9 -5.54 20.67 -1.19
C LEU A 9 -5.70 19.18 -0.91
N ARG A 10 -4.74 18.55 -0.21
CA ARG A 10 -4.81 17.14 0.19
C ARG A 10 -5.96 16.80 1.14
N ILE A 11 -6.57 17.79 1.79
CA ILE A 11 -7.74 17.62 2.67
C ILE A 11 -9.02 18.03 1.94
N LEU A 12 -9.01 19.19 1.27
CA LEU A 12 -10.19 19.73 0.60
C LEU A 12 -10.62 18.88 -0.61
N VAL A 13 -9.68 18.34 -1.38
CA VAL A 13 -10.03 17.52 -2.56
C VAL A 13 -10.77 16.23 -2.14
N PRO A 14 -10.27 15.42 -1.18
CA PRO A 14 -11.00 14.24 -0.70
C PRO A 14 -12.33 14.60 -0.05
N ALA A 15 -12.37 15.63 0.80
CA ALA A 15 -13.59 16.08 1.44
C ALA A 15 -14.63 16.55 0.40
N GLY A 16 -14.19 17.26 -0.64
CA GLY A 16 -15.04 17.70 -1.74
C GLY A 16 -15.58 16.54 -2.57
N ILE A 17 -14.74 15.54 -2.89
CA ILE A 17 -15.19 14.34 -3.61
C ILE A 17 -16.20 13.55 -2.77
N LEU A 18 -15.93 13.32 -1.48
CA LEU A 18 -16.86 12.63 -0.60
C LEU A 18 -18.17 13.41 -0.43
N ALA A 19 -18.09 14.73 -0.25
CA ALA A 19 -19.26 15.59 -0.17
C ALA A 19 -20.08 15.55 -1.47
N TYR A 20 -19.42 15.55 -2.63
CA TYR A 20 -20.07 15.40 -3.93
C TYR A 20 -20.79 14.05 -4.07
N LEU A 21 -20.15 12.95 -3.67
CA LEU A 21 -20.76 11.61 -3.73
C LEU A 21 -21.97 11.51 -2.78
N LEU A 22 -21.85 12.04 -1.56
CA LEU A 22 -22.96 12.08 -0.59
C LEU A 22 -24.09 13.01 -1.03
N TRP A 23 -23.75 14.16 -1.63
CA TRP A 23 -24.73 15.07 -2.21
C TRP A 23 -25.46 14.43 -3.39
N THR A 24 -24.75 13.69 -4.24
CA THR A 24 -25.35 12.93 -5.35
C THR A 24 -26.35 11.89 -4.84
N ILE A 25 -26.04 11.21 -3.73
CA ILE A 25 -26.99 10.32 -3.07
C ILE A 25 -28.21 11.09 -2.54
N GLY A 26 -27.99 12.19 -1.82
CA GLY A 26 -29.07 12.92 -1.15
C GLY A 26 -29.96 13.74 -2.07
N SER A 27 -29.53 14.05 -3.29
CA SER A 27 -30.25 14.91 -4.23
C SER A 27 -31.30 14.18 -5.06
N ASP A 28 -31.23 12.84 -5.11
CA ASP A 28 -32.14 12.01 -5.90
C ASP A 28 -32.80 10.94 -5.01
N PRO A 29 -34.14 10.91 -4.92
CA PRO A 29 -34.86 9.89 -4.15
C PRO A 29 -34.48 8.44 -4.49
N ASP A 30 -34.16 8.14 -5.76
CA ASP A 30 -33.81 6.79 -6.20
C ASP A 30 -32.42 6.37 -5.67
N ASN A 31 -31.51 7.34 -5.54
CA ASN A 31 -30.19 7.10 -4.95
C ASN A 31 -30.29 6.86 -3.43
N VAL A 32 -31.18 7.57 -2.75
CA VAL A 32 -31.45 7.35 -1.32
C VAL A 32 -32.00 5.95 -1.08
N GLU A 33 -32.88 5.46 -1.96
CA GLU A 33 -33.44 4.11 -1.84
C GLU A 33 -32.36 3.03 -2.00
N SER A 34 -31.39 3.25 -2.90
CA SER A 34 -30.23 2.35 -3.07
C SER A 34 -29.39 2.23 -1.78
N VAL A 35 -29.25 3.32 -1.00
CA VAL A 35 -28.58 3.28 0.31
C VAL A 35 -29.47 2.65 1.38
N ARG A 36 -30.78 2.90 1.35
CA ARG A 36 -31.73 2.25 2.28
C ARG A 36 -31.77 0.74 2.07
N GLN A 37 -31.58 0.27 0.84
CA GLN A 37 -31.51 -1.15 0.51
C GLN A 37 -30.42 -1.88 1.32
N ILE A 38 -29.33 -1.22 1.70
CA ILE A 38 -28.28 -1.78 2.59
C ILE A 38 -28.89 -2.29 3.90
N PHE A 39 -29.86 -1.56 4.45
CA PHE A 39 -30.53 -1.89 5.70
C PHE A 39 -31.82 -2.71 5.50
N SER A 40 -32.12 -3.12 4.26
CA SER A 40 -33.25 -3.97 3.95
C SER A 40 -32.93 -5.45 4.17
N SER A 41 -33.97 -6.30 4.22
CA SER A 41 -33.83 -7.75 4.27
C SER A 41 -33.18 -8.37 3.02
N LYS A 42 -32.97 -7.59 1.95
CA LYS A 42 -32.35 -8.05 0.70
C LYS A 42 -30.82 -8.12 0.80
N THR A 43 -30.21 -7.48 1.80
CA THR A 43 -28.76 -7.53 2.01
C THR A 43 -28.32 -8.92 2.47
N ARG A 44 -27.46 -9.55 1.67
CA ARG A 44 -26.89 -10.86 1.96
C ARG A 44 -25.64 -10.69 2.82
N TRP A 45 -25.83 -10.55 4.14
CA TRP A 45 -24.75 -10.35 5.11
C TRP A 45 -23.69 -11.45 5.10
N GLY A 46 -24.03 -12.68 4.70
CA GLY A 46 -23.05 -13.74 4.48
C GLY A 46 -22.00 -13.38 3.42
N SER A 47 -22.44 -12.82 2.29
CA SER A 47 -21.52 -12.34 1.24
C SER A 47 -20.69 -11.14 1.71
N VAL A 48 -21.27 -10.22 2.48
CA VAL A 48 -20.52 -9.10 3.09
C VAL A 48 -19.45 -9.62 4.06
N GLY A 49 -19.76 -10.65 4.85
CA GLY A 49 -18.79 -11.33 5.73
C GLY A 49 -17.65 -11.98 4.94
N ILE A 50 -17.95 -12.64 3.82
CA ILE A 50 -16.92 -13.21 2.91
C ILE A 50 -16.05 -12.10 2.32
N ALA A 51 -16.64 -10.96 1.92
CA ALA A 51 -15.90 -9.80 1.44
C ALA A 51 -14.89 -9.32 2.48
N PHE A 52 -15.34 -9.15 3.72
CA PHE A 52 -14.48 -8.76 4.83
C PHE A 52 -13.35 -9.76 5.09
N ALA A 53 -13.64 -11.07 5.02
CA ALA A 53 -12.64 -12.12 5.17
C ALA A 53 -11.56 -12.07 4.08
N PHE A 54 -11.94 -11.90 2.81
CA PHE A 54 -10.98 -11.72 1.71
C PHE A 54 -10.17 -10.44 1.84
N GLY A 55 -10.80 -9.33 2.26
CA GLY A 55 -10.09 -8.08 2.55
C GLY A 55 -9.06 -8.22 3.68
N LEU A 56 -9.43 -8.91 4.76
CA LEU A 56 -8.52 -9.22 5.87
C LEU A 56 -7.37 -10.13 5.42
N PHE A 57 -7.66 -11.14 4.59
CA PHE A 57 -6.65 -12.03 4.04
C PHE A 57 -5.67 -11.30 3.11
N ALA A 58 -6.17 -10.41 2.25
CA ALA A 58 -5.33 -9.54 1.42
C ALA A 58 -4.42 -8.65 2.28
N LEU A 59 -4.96 -8.08 3.35
CA LEU A 59 -4.19 -7.26 4.28
C LEU A 59 -3.11 -8.07 5.01
N ALA A 60 -3.45 -9.28 5.48
CA ALA A 60 -2.50 -10.20 6.08
C ALA A 60 -1.37 -10.58 5.10
N CYS A 61 -1.70 -10.86 3.83
CA CYS A 61 -0.71 -11.11 2.78
C CYS A 61 0.25 -9.93 2.58
N THR A 62 -0.25 -8.69 2.71
CA THR A 62 0.59 -7.48 2.66
C THR A 62 1.59 -7.43 3.81
N PHE A 63 1.19 -7.85 5.02
CA PHE A 63 2.09 -7.89 6.17
C PHE A 63 3.12 -9.02 6.08
N VAL A 64 2.70 -10.21 5.63
CA VAL A 64 3.60 -11.33 5.34
C VAL A 64 4.62 -10.93 4.27
N ARG A 65 4.17 -10.24 3.21
CA ARG A 65 5.06 -9.74 2.15
C ARG A 65 6.13 -8.82 2.72
N TRP A 66 5.75 -7.85 3.55
CA TRP A 66 6.72 -6.93 4.16
C TRP A 66 7.66 -7.67 5.13
N TYR A 67 7.15 -8.61 5.92
CA TYR A 67 7.99 -9.50 6.74
C TYR A 67 9.10 -10.18 5.92
N LEU A 68 8.75 -10.79 4.78
CA LEU A 68 9.72 -11.42 3.89
C LEU A 68 10.75 -10.43 3.33
N LEU A 69 10.34 -9.18 3.05
CA LEU A 69 11.25 -8.11 2.62
C LEU A 69 12.24 -7.70 3.72
N VAL A 70 11.83 -7.73 4.99
CA VAL A 70 12.69 -7.35 6.13
C VAL A 70 13.70 -8.45 6.46
N ILE A 71 13.24 -9.70 6.57
CA ILE A 71 14.16 -10.80 6.93
C ILE A 71 15.19 -11.08 5.83
N SER A 72 14.86 -10.80 4.56
CA SER A 72 15.78 -11.04 3.44
C SER A 72 16.90 -10.00 3.32
N VAL A 73 16.82 -8.88 4.02
CA VAL A 73 17.95 -7.94 4.21
C VAL A 73 18.71 -8.20 5.53
N GLY A 74 18.40 -9.32 6.19
CA GLY A 74 19.07 -9.79 7.40
C GLY A 74 18.72 -8.99 8.66
N ILE A 75 17.57 -8.30 8.68
CA ILE A 75 17.05 -7.68 9.90
C ILE A 75 16.23 -8.74 10.65
N PRO A 76 16.58 -9.07 11.91
CA PRO A 76 15.76 -9.95 12.74
C PRO A 76 14.39 -9.30 12.93
N PHE A 77 13.35 -9.96 12.43
CA PHE A 77 12.00 -9.44 12.47
C PHE A 77 11.04 -10.61 12.55
N SER A 78 10.07 -10.56 13.44
CA SER A 78 9.09 -11.63 13.63
C SER A 78 7.80 -11.35 12.85
N LEU A 79 7.04 -12.41 12.54
CA LEU A 79 5.74 -12.26 11.89
C LEU A 79 4.75 -11.48 12.79
N LYS A 80 4.84 -11.66 14.11
CA LYS A 80 4.02 -10.92 15.09
C LYS A 80 4.26 -9.41 14.97
N GLU A 81 5.52 -8.98 14.85
CA GLU A 81 5.86 -7.57 14.66
C GLU A 81 5.40 -7.03 13.31
N ALA A 82 5.50 -7.85 12.26
CA ALA A 82 5.00 -7.49 10.93
C ALA A 82 3.50 -7.19 10.94
N PHE A 83 2.71 -8.01 11.64
CA PHE A 83 1.28 -7.75 11.82
C PHE A 83 1.04 -6.55 12.73
N ARG A 84 1.77 -6.41 13.86
CA ARG A 84 1.64 -5.27 14.78
C ARG A 84 1.90 -3.93 14.09
N LEU A 85 3.08 -3.77 13.51
CA LEU A 85 3.47 -2.55 12.80
C LEU A 85 2.69 -2.41 11.49
N GLY A 86 2.35 -3.53 10.85
CA GLY A 86 1.50 -3.64 9.67
C GLY A 86 0.17 -2.93 9.84
N PHE A 87 -0.58 -3.35 10.86
CA PHE A 87 -1.88 -2.80 11.23
C PHE A 87 -1.79 -1.34 11.68
N LEU A 88 -0.82 -1.01 12.54
CA LEU A 88 -0.64 0.36 13.02
C LEU A 88 -0.34 1.33 11.86
N GLY A 89 0.55 0.94 10.96
CA GLY A 89 0.80 1.72 9.75
C GLY A 89 -0.40 1.74 8.79
N TYR A 90 -1.16 0.65 8.65
CA TYR A 90 -2.36 0.64 7.83
C TYR A 90 -3.42 1.63 8.37
N MET A 91 -3.64 1.69 9.68
CA MET A 91 -4.49 2.69 10.33
C MET A 91 -3.98 4.12 10.10
N LEU A 92 -2.67 4.34 10.27
CA LEU A 92 -2.04 5.64 10.05
C LEU A 92 -2.10 6.10 8.58
N ASN A 93 -2.34 5.22 7.61
CA ASN A 93 -2.56 5.64 6.22
C ASN A 93 -3.90 6.39 6.02
N PHE A 94 -4.88 6.22 6.91
CA PHE A 94 -6.14 6.96 6.87
C PHE A 94 -6.06 8.33 7.55
N VAL A 95 -5.15 8.49 8.52
CA VAL A 95 -4.98 9.73 9.31
C VAL A 95 -3.81 10.58 8.82
N GLY A 96 -2.77 9.92 8.29
CA GLY A 96 -1.52 10.55 7.90
C GLY A 96 -1.68 11.53 6.74
N LEU A 97 -1.31 12.78 6.97
CA LEU A 97 -1.28 13.83 5.96
C LEU A 97 -0.35 13.42 4.79
N GLY A 98 -0.94 13.04 3.65
CA GLY A 98 -0.21 12.77 2.41
C GLY A 98 -0.08 11.30 1.98
N GLY A 99 -0.87 10.36 2.52
CA GLY A 99 -1.04 9.01 1.95
C GLY A 99 0.13 8.03 2.13
N VAL A 100 1.26 8.49 2.71
CA VAL A 100 2.45 7.68 3.01
C VAL A 100 2.74 7.60 4.52
N GLY A 101 1.90 8.21 5.36
CA GLY A 101 2.16 8.36 6.80
C GLY A 101 2.39 7.03 7.53
N GLY A 102 1.61 6.01 7.20
CA GLY A 102 1.74 4.68 7.80
C GLY A 102 3.02 3.94 7.45
N ASP A 103 3.50 4.12 6.23
CA ASP A 103 4.74 3.48 5.78
C ASP A 103 5.98 4.20 6.26
N LEU A 104 5.92 5.52 6.36
CA LEU A 104 6.94 6.31 7.04
C LEU A 104 7.04 5.91 8.50
N PHE A 105 5.91 5.68 9.17
CA PHE A 105 5.89 5.17 10.55
C PHE A 105 6.57 3.81 10.66
N LYS A 106 6.19 2.81 9.84
CA LYS A 106 6.83 1.48 9.85
C LYS A 106 8.32 1.56 9.59
N GLY A 107 8.73 2.33 8.59
CA GLY A 107 10.13 2.53 8.23
C GLY A 107 10.93 3.22 9.34
N TYR A 108 10.36 4.25 9.95
CA TYR A 108 10.97 4.96 11.07
C TYR A 108 11.17 4.03 12.27
N VAL A 109 10.13 3.29 12.66
CA VAL A 109 10.21 2.35 13.79
C VAL A 109 11.23 1.27 13.51
N LEU A 110 11.21 0.65 12.32
CA LEU A 110 12.15 -0.41 11.97
C LEU A 110 13.61 0.10 11.94
N ALA A 111 13.83 1.28 11.36
CA ALA A 111 15.16 1.90 11.28
C ALA A 111 15.66 2.36 12.66
N LYS A 112 14.77 2.82 13.54
CA LYS A 112 15.11 3.19 14.92
C LYS A 112 15.62 1.98 15.70
N HIS A 113 14.90 0.85 15.66
CA HIS A 113 15.31 -0.38 16.35
C HIS A 113 16.51 -1.10 15.71
N ASN A 114 16.99 -0.65 14.54
CA ASN A 114 18.11 -1.26 13.83
C ASN A 114 19.09 -0.18 13.38
N PRO A 115 19.82 0.49 14.30
CA PRO A 115 20.66 1.64 14.00
C PRO A 115 21.78 1.32 12.99
N THR A 116 22.32 0.10 13.03
CA THR A 116 23.35 -0.38 12.10
C THR A 116 22.81 -0.74 10.71
N LYS A 117 21.49 -0.88 10.55
CA LYS A 117 20.82 -1.30 9.29
C LYS A 117 19.71 -0.34 8.84
N ARG A 118 19.87 0.95 9.13
CA ARG A 118 18.87 1.99 8.80
C ARG A 118 18.57 2.07 7.30
N VAL A 119 19.59 1.91 6.45
CA VAL A 119 19.44 1.99 4.99
C VAL A 119 18.64 0.80 4.46
N GLU A 120 18.92 -0.40 4.96
CA GLU A 120 18.21 -1.64 4.67
C GLU A 120 16.76 -1.55 5.12
N ALA A 121 16.52 -1.09 6.36
CA ALA A 121 15.18 -0.90 6.92
C ALA A 121 14.32 0.02 6.05
N VAL A 122 14.83 1.21 5.67
CA VAL A 122 14.12 2.15 4.79
C VAL A 122 13.91 1.55 3.40
N SER A 123 14.88 0.79 2.89
CA SER A 123 14.77 0.15 1.57
C SER A 123 13.68 -0.91 1.51
N THR A 124 13.36 -1.57 2.63
CA THR A 124 12.26 -2.55 2.69
C THR A 124 10.90 -1.89 2.44
N ILE A 125 10.68 -0.68 2.93
CA ILE A 125 9.44 0.09 2.70
C ILE A 125 9.33 0.50 1.24
N PHE A 126 10.44 0.97 0.67
CA PHE A 126 10.49 1.33 -0.74
C PHE A 126 10.20 0.12 -1.63
N MET A 127 10.80 -1.04 -1.34
CA MET A 127 10.55 -2.27 -2.07
C MET A 127 9.13 -2.80 -1.88
N ASP A 128 8.55 -2.68 -0.69
CA ASP A 128 7.16 -3.07 -0.45
C ASP A 128 6.20 -2.29 -1.35
N ARG A 129 6.43 -0.98 -1.49
CA ARG A 129 5.68 -0.12 -2.41
C ARG A 129 5.93 -0.44 -3.87
N LEU A 130 7.19 -0.63 -4.26
CA LEU A 130 7.56 -0.93 -5.64
C LEU A 130 6.93 -2.25 -6.10
N VAL A 131 7.07 -3.32 -5.32
CA VAL A 131 6.52 -4.64 -5.67
C VAL A 131 5.00 -4.63 -5.62
N GLY A 132 4.41 -3.96 -4.62
CA GLY A 132 2.96 -3.81 -4.54
C GLY A 132 2.36 -3.05 -5.72
N LEU A 133 2.99 -1.95 -6.14
CA LEU A 133 2.54 -1.15 -7.29
C LEU A 133 2.77 -1.89 -8.62
N TYR A 134 3.91 -2.57 -8.79
CA TYR A 134 4.15 -3.35 -9.99
C TYR A 134 3.15 -4.52 -10.13
N ALA A 135 2.88 -5.23 -9.04
CA ALA A 135 1.86 -6.27 -9.03
C ALA A 135 0.46 -5.73 -9.35
N LEU A 136 0.15 -4.52 -8.88
CA LEU A 136 -1.11 -3.84 -9.22
C LEU A 136 -1.21 -3.63 -10.74
N PHE A 137 -0.16 -3.12 -11.38
CA PHE A 137 -0.14 -2.95 -12.82
C PHE A 137 -0.27 -4.27 -13.58
N VAL A 138 0.41 -5.33 -13.14
CA VAL A 138 0.30 -6.66 -13.73
C VAL A 138 -1.13 -7.19 -13.65
N VAL A 139 -1.73 -7.22 -12.45
CA VAL A 139 -3.12 -7.70 -12.26
C VAL A 139 -4.10 -6.87 -13.08
N THR A 140 -3.97 -5.54 -13.04
CA THR A 140 -4.82 -4.64 -13.83
C THR A 140 -4.66 -4.88 -15.33
N SER A 141 -3.43 -5.07 -15.82
CA SER A 141 -3.17 -5.31 -17.25
C SER A 141 -3.80 -6.61 -17.71
N VAL A 142 -3.60 -7.69 -16.94
CA VAL A 142 -4.17 -9.01 -17.27
C VAL A 142 -5.70 -8.95 -17.25
N ALA A 143 -6.30 -8.33 -16.25
CA ALA A 143 -7.75 -8.19 -16.17
C ALA A 143 -8.30 -7.34 -17.34
N ALA A 144 -7.62 -6.24 -17.68
CA ALA A 144 -8.02 -5.34 -18.75
C ALA A 144 -7.93 -5.98 -20.16
N LEU A 145 -7.31 -7.15 -20.32
CA LEU A 145 -7.40 -7.92 -21.57
C LEU A 145 -8.82 -8.39 -21.89
N SER A 146 -9.70 -8.44 -20.89
CA SER A 146 -11.12 -8.76 -21.06
C SER A 146 -11.99 -7.57 -21.48
N LEU A 147 -11.45 -6.35 -21.47
CA LEU A 147 -12.19 -5.14 -21.84
C LEU A 147 -12.23 -4.95 -23.36
N ASP A 148 -13.41 -4.57 -23.87
CA ASP A 148 -13.51 -3.98 -25.20
C ASP A 148 -13.01 -2.53 -25.18
N LEU A 149 -11.74 -2.32 -25.54
CA LEU A 149 -11.12 -0.99 -25.55
C LEU A 149 -11.61 -0.10 -26.70
N GLU A 150 -12.17 -0.67 -27.76
CA GLU A 150 -12.68 0.11 -28.89
C GLU A 150 -14.00 0.79 -28.51
N GLY A 151 -14.90 0.04 -27.86
CA GLY A 151 -16.15 0.55 -27.29
C GLY A 151 -15.99 1.36 -26.00
N SER A 152 -14.85 1.25 -25.31
CA SER A 152 -14.60 1.95 -24.05
C SER A 152 -14.42 3.46 -24.19
N GLN A 153 -14.75 4.19 -23.12
CA GLN A 153 -14.52 5.63 -23.04
C GLN A 153 -13.03 5.98 -23.21
N PRO A 154 -12.68 7.12 -23.86
CA PRO A 154 -11.29 7.50 -24.11
C PRO A 154 -10.40 7.57 -22.87
N ALA A 155 -10.97 7.98 -21.73
CA ALA A 155 -10.26 8.05 -20.45
C ALA A 155 -9.84 6.66 -19.95
N ILE A 156 -10.75 5.67 -20.00
CA ILE A 156 -10.49 4.28 -19.60
C ILE A 156 -9.44 3.67 -20.52
N ARG A 157 -9.60 3.84 -21.84
CA ARG A 157 -8.62 3.34 -22.83
C ARG A 157 -7.22 3.90 -22.57
N THR A 158 -7.10 5.21 -22.35
CA THR A 158 -5.82 5.86 -22.03
C THR A 158 -5.22 5.29 -20.76
N MET A 159 -6.03 5.09 -19.72
CA MET A 159 -5.59 4.51 -18.46
C MET A 159 -5.08 3.08 -18.65
N VAL A 160 -5.81 2.24 -19.39
CA VAL A 160 -5.40 0.87 -19.69
C VAL A 160 -4.07 0.84 -20.45
N TYR A 161 -3.87 1.71 -21.43
CA TYR A 161 -2.58 1.82 -22.14
C TYR A 161 -1.43 2.27 -21.24
N VAL A 162 -1.68 3.22 -20.34
CA VAL A 162 -0.67 3.64 -19.35
C VAL A 162 -0.31 2.47 -18.43
N VAL A 163 -1.29 1.71 -17.94
CA VAL A 163 -1.06 0.53 -17.10
C VAL A 163 -0.29 -0.55 -17.87
N HIS A 164 -0.66 -0.85 -19.13
CA HIS A 164 0.06 -1.80 -19.96
C HIS A 164 1.52 -1.37 -20.19
N GLY A 165 1.73 -0.09 -20.52
CA GLY A 165 3.06 0.48 -20.68
C GLY A 165 3.88 0.39 -19.40
N ALA A 166 3.28 0.66 -18.23
CA ALA A 166 3.94 0.52 -16.93
C ALA A 166 4.29 -0.95 -16.61
N THR A 167 3.42 -1.90 -16.95
CA THR A 167 3.68 -3.34 -16.80
C THR A 167 4.83 -3.80 -17.69
N VAL A 168 4.80 -3.47 -18.98
CA VAL A 168 5.87 -3.83 -19.92
C VAL A 168 7.18 -3.16 -19.53
N GLY A 169 7.15 -1.85 -19.22
CA GLY A 169 8.33 -1.10 -18.77
C GLY A 169 8.90 -1.64 -17.46
N GLY A 170 8.04 -2.03 -16.52
CA GLY A 170 8.45 -2.67 -15.27
C GLY A 170 9.07 -4.05 -15.48
N LEU A 171 8.51 -4.87 -16.38
CA LEU A 171 9.07 -6.17 -16.76
C LEU A 171 10.46 -6.01 -17.39
N VAL A 172 10.60 -5.10 -18.36
CA VAL A 172 11.89 -4.78 -18.98
C VAL A 172 12.88 -4.29 -17.93
N GLY A 173 12.47 -3.34 -17.08
CA GLY A 173 13.31 -2.81 -16.00
C GLY A 173 13.77 -3.89 -15.04
N LEU A 174 12.88 -4.79 -14.62
CA LEU A 174 13.21 -5.91 -13.74
C LEU A 174 14.23 -6.84 -14.41
N THR A 175 13.97 -7.27 -15.65
CA THR A 175 14.89 -8.13 -16.41
C THR A 175 16.26 -7.49 -16.56
N LEU A 176 16.33 -6.21 -16.93
CA LEU A 176 17.59 -5.47 -17.04
C LEU A 176 18.35 -5.42 -15.72
N VAL A 177 17.66 -5.15 -14.60
CA VAL A 177 18.31 -5.12 -13.29
C VAL A 177 18.88 -6.48 -12.93
N PHE A 178 18.29 -7.60 -13.34
CA PHE A 178 18.85 -8.94 -13.05
C PHE A 178 20.03 -9.35 -13.96
N LEU A 179 20.28 -8.65 -15.07
CA LEU A 179 21.44 -8.95 -15.92
C LEU A 179 22.77 -8.66 -15.20
N PRO A 180 23.80 -9.50 -15.36
CA PRO A 180 25.12 -9.28 -14.76
C PRO A 180 25.77 -7.96 -15.20
N GLY A 181 25.60 -7.59 -16.47
CA GLY A 181 26.19 -6.39 -17.06
C GLY A 181 25.58 -5.07 -16.56
N PHE A 182 24.34 -5.07 -16.09
CA PHE A 182 23.66 -3.85 -15.62
C PHE A 182 24.23 -3.35 -14.28
N ALA A 183 24.66 -4.26 -13.39
CA ALA A 183 25.15 -3.89 -12.06
C ALA A 183 26.39 -2.99 -12.10
N LYS A 184 27.19 -3.11 -13.17
CA LYS A 184 28.48 -2.44 -13.38
C LYS A 184 28.56 -1.64 -14.69
N GLY A 185 27.44 -1.46 -15.40
CA GLY A 185 27.41 -0.91 -16.75
C GLY A 185 27.15 0.59 -16.80
N SER A 186 27.68 1.26 -17.83
CA SER A 186 27.49 2.70 -18.10
C SER A 186 26.02 3.13 -18.16
N PHE A 187 25.11 2.24 -18.57
CA PHE A 187 23.68 2.53 -18.59
C PHE A 187 23.09 2.81 -17.20
N ARG A 188 23.57 2.13 -16.16
CA ARG A 188 23.17 2.41 -14.78
C ARG A 188 23.63 3.81 -14.36
N GLU A 189 24.88 4.15 -14.66
CA GLU A 189 25.46 5.47 -14.33
C GLU A 189 24.72 6.61 -15.05
N VAL A 190 24.33 6.40 -16.31
CA VAL A 190 23.49 7.36 -17.06
C VAL A 190 22.16 7.59 -16.35
N LEU A 191 21.46 6.53 -15.93
CA LEU A 191 20.18 6.64 -15.23
C LEU A 191 20.33 7.30 -13.85
N GLU A 192 21.37 6.95 -13.10
CA GLU A 192 21.68 7.56 -11.80
C GLU A 192 22.12 9.03 -11.94
N GLY A 193 22.65 9.42 -13.10
CA GLY A 193 23.08 10.79 -13.44
C GLY A 193 21.98 11.70 -13.98
N LEU A 194 20.77 11.19 -14.25
CA LEU A 194 19.68 12.00 -14.79
C LEU A 194 19.26 13.12 -13.82
N PRO A 195 19.10 14.37 -14.30
CA PRO A 195 18.69 15.48 -13.45
C PRO A 195 17.29 15.21 -12.86
N LYS A 196 17.11 15.57 -11.57
CA LYS A 196 15.87 15.40 -10.76
C LYS A 196 15.50 13.96 -10.39
N VAL A 197 15.70 12.97 -11.27
CA VAL A 197 15.24 11.58 -11.05
C VAL A 197 16.37 10.59 -10.74
N GLY A 198 17.63 10.95 -10.98
CA GLY A 198 18.78 10.07 -10.77
C GLY A 198 18.90 9.53 -9.34
N HIS A 199 18.57 10.34 -8.33
CA HIS A 199 18.53 9.89 -6.94
C HIS A 199 17.48 8.81 -6.67
N ALA A 200 16.32 8.86 -7.35
CA ALA A 200 15.29 7.84 -7.24
C ALA A 200 15.76 6.53 -7.90
N PHE A 201 16.40 6.61 -9.06
CA PHE A 201 17.03 5.46 -9.72
C PHE A 201 18.11 4.83 -8.83
N LYS A 202 19.01 5.62 -8.27
CA LYS A 202 20.06 5.13 -7.35
C LYS A 202 19.46 4.39 -6.15
N ARG A 203 18.44 4.96 -5.50
CA ARG A 203 17.73 4.29 -4.39
C ARG A 203 17.08 2.99 -4.85
N MET A 204 16.43 2.99 -6.01
CA MET A 204 15.80 1.80 -6.57
C MET A 204 16.81 0.70 -6.88
N PHE A 205 17.92 1.02 -7.56
CA PHE A 205 18.94 0.03 -7.90
C PHE A 205 19.64 -0.53 -6.67
N THR A 206 19.95 0.32 -5.68
CA THR A 206 20.50 -0.14 -4.40
C THR A 206 19.51 -1.07 -3.70
N ALA A 207 18.23 -0.68 -3.62
CA ALA A 207 17.19 -1.47 -3.01
C ALA A 207 17.02 -2.84 -3.69
N VAL A 208 16.81 -2.87 -5.01
CA VAL A 208 16.68 -4.13 -5.76
C VAL A 208 17.96 -4.97 -5.64
N GLY A 209 19.13 -4.33 -5.66
CA GLY A 209 20.43 -4.98 -5.48
C GLY A 209 20.54 -5.82 -4.21
N MET A 210 19.93 -5.37 -3.10
CA MET A 210 19.91 -6.12 -1.83
C MET A 210 19.16 -7.45 -1.95
N TYR A 211 18.13 -7.54 -2.79
CA TYR A 211 17.30 -8.73 -2.93
C TYR A 211 17.75 -9.68 -4.05
N ARG A 212 18.69 -9.27 -4.92
CA ARG A 212 19.14 -10.08 -6.07
C ARG A 212 19.71 -11.45 -5.68
N ARG A 213 20.26 -11.58 -4.47
CA ARG A 213 20.80 -12.84 -3.94
C ARG A 213 19.73 -13.78 -3.36
N HIS A 214 18.47 -13.33 -3.32
CA HIS A 214 17.35 -14.03 -2.69
C HIS A 214 16.17 -14.22 -3.66
N PRO A 215 16.36 -14.83 -4.86
CA PRO A 215 15.33 -14.91 -5.90
C PRO A 215 14.08 -15.68 -5.46
N LYS A 216 14.23 -16.68 -4.58
CA LYS A 216 13.09 -17.41 -4.00
C LYS A 216 12.17 -16.49 -3.19
N TYR A 217 12.72 -15.62 -2.36
CA TYR A 217 11.94 -14.65 -1.60
C TYR A 217 11.21 -13.68 -2.53
N LEU A 218 11.89 -13.19 -3.57
CA LEU A 218 11.27 -12.30 -4.55
C LEU A 218 10.11 -12.96 -5.30
N ALA A 219 10.21 -14.24 -5.63
CA ALA A 219 9.10 -14.98 -6.22
C ALA A 219 7.89 -15.06 -5.28
N TYR A 220 8.10 -15.42 -4.00
CA TYR A 220 7.01 -15.44 -3.01
C TYR A 220 6.41 -14.06 -2.75
N ILE A 221 7.22 -13.01 -2.63
CA ILE A 221 6.78 -11.61 -2.47
C ILE A 221 5.96 -11.17 -3.70
N GLY A 222 6.39 -11.54 -4.91
CA GLY A 222 5.66 -11.29 -6.15
C GLY A 222 4.29 -11.99 -6.16
N LEU A 223 4.25 -13.30 -5.88
CA LEU A 223 3.01 -14.08 -5.81
C LEU A 223 2.04 -13.53 -4.76
N LEU A 224 2.53 -13.22 -3.55
CA LEU A 224 1.73 -12.56 -2.52
C LEU A 224 1.15 -11.24 -3.02
N SER A 225 1.95 -10.43 -3.73
CA SER A 225 1.50 -9.13 -4.23
C SER A 225 0.44 -9.23 -5.33
N LEU A 226 0.55 -10.22 -6.22
CA LEU A 226 -0.51 -10.53 -7.18
C LEU A 226 -1.78 -10.96 -6.44
N GLY A 227 -1.62 -11.86 -5.46
CA GLY A 227 -2.70 -12.33 -4.60
C GLY A 227 -3.43 -11.18 -3.88
N VAL A 228 -2.71 -10.21 -3.31
CA VAL A 228 -3.30 -9.06 -2.59
C VAL A 228 -4.35 -8.35 -3.45
N HIS A 229 -4.00 -7.98 -4.70
CA HIS A 229 -4.92 -7.23 -5.58
C HIS A 229 -6.07 -8.10 -6.08
N SER A 230 -5.81 -9.38 -6.37
CA SER A 230 -6.86 -10.33 -6.70
C SER A 230 -7.84 -10.54 -5.54
N PHE A 231 -7.35 -10.74 -4.31
CA PHE A 231 -8.21 -10.94 -3.13
C PHE A 231 -9.03 -9.69 -2.79
N PHE A 232 -8.47 -8.49 -2.94
CA PHE A 232 -9.28 -7.27 -2.81
C PHE A 232 -10.37 -7.17 -3.89
N SER A 233 -10.10 -7.64 -5.10
CA SER A 233 -11.09 -7.67 -6.18
C SER A 233 -12.19 -8.71 -5.90
N VAL A 234 -11.83 -9.88 -5.36
CA VAL A 234 -12.80 -10.88 -4.87
C VAL A 234 -13.65 -10.29 -3.73
N ALA A 235 -13.03 -9.54 -2.82
CA ALA A 235 -13.74 -8.85 -1.75
C ALA A 235 -14.73 -7.82 -2.32
N GLY A 236 -14.33 -7.02 -3.32
CA GLY A 236 -15.21 -6.09 -4.02
C GLY A 236 -16.41 -6.77 -4.68
N TYR A 237 -16.20 -7.92 -5.33
CA TYR A 237 -17.27 -8.76 -5.89
C TYR A 237 -18.26 -9.24 -4.82
N PHE A 238 -17.76 -9.86 -3.75
CA PHE A 238 -18.65 -10.36 -2.69
C PHE A 238 -19.40 -9.23 -1.98
N LEU A 239 -18.76 -8.06 -1.84
CA LEU A 239 -19.42 -6.88 -1.30
C LEU A 239 -20.56 -6.43 -2.21
N ALA A 240 -20.33 -6.28 -3.53
CA ALA A 240 -21.37 -5.88 -4.47
C ALA A 240 -22.53 -6.90 -4.52
N SER A 241 -22.22 -8.19 -4.60
CA SER A 241 -23.21 -9.28 -4.57
C SER A 241 -23.98 -9.38 -3.24
N GLY A 242 -23.38 -8.88 -2.15
CA GLY A 242 -24.01 -8.80 -0.85
C GLY A 242 -25.02 -7.67 -0.73
N LEU A 243 -24.77 -6.56 -1.42
CA LEU A 243 -25.61 -5.35 -1.35
C LEU A 243 -26.72 -5.35 -2.40
N PHE A 244 -26.47 -5.89 -3.60
CA PHE A 244 -27.36 -5.79 -4.75
C PHE A 244 -27.58 -7.13 -5.44
N GLU A 245 -28.76 -7.31 -6.06
CA GLU A 245 -29.05 -8.45 -6.93
C GLU A 245 -28.37 -8.31 -8.29
N GLN A 246 -28.45 -7.12 -8.88
CA GLN A 246 -27.69 -6.74 -10.06
C GLN A 246 -26.36 -6.13 -9.62
N HIS A 247 -25.27 -6.75 -10.06
CA HIS A 247 -23.91 -6.34 -9.72
C HIS A 247 -22.95 -6.82 -10.81
N PRO A 248 -21.75 -6.24 -10.92
CA PRO A 248 -20.75 -6.73 -11.85
C PRO A 248 -20.37 -8.18 -11.52
N SER A 249 -20.05 -8.94 -12.57
CA SER A 249 -19.44 -10.26 -12.48
C SER A 249 -18.08 -10.20 -11.79
N LEU A 250 -17.56 -11.36 -11.40
CA LEU A 250 -16.23 -11.44 -10.80
C LEU A 250 -15.14 -10.91 -11.74
N LEU A 251 -15.23 -11.20 -13.04
CA LEU A 251 -14.26 -10.74 -14.03
C LEU A 251 -14.29 -9.22 -14.19
N GLU A 252 -15.48 -8.61 -14.23
CA GLU A 252 -15.62 -7.16 -14.26
C GLU A 252 -15.07 -6.53 -12.97
N MET A 253 -15.28 -7.15 -11.80
CA MET A 253 -14.67 -6.68 -10.55
C MET A 253 -13.15 -6.83 -10.48
N MET A 254 -12.59 -7.84 -11.17
CA MET A 254 -11.14 -7.96 -11.38
C MET A 254 -10.58 -6.85 -12.27
N VAL A 255 -11.42 -6.12 -13.01
CA VAL A 255 -11.02 -4.91 -13.74
C VAL A 255 -11.28 -3.66 -12.90
N ILE A 256 -12.50 -3.51 -12.39
CA ILE A 256 -12.96 -2.32 -11.66
C ILE A 256 -12.06 -2.04 -10.44
N THR A 257 -11.84 -3.06 -9.61
CA THR A 257 -11.15 -2.88 -8.33
C THR A 257 -9.69 -2.46 -8.49
N PRO A 258 -8.83 -3.19 -9.24
CA PRO A 258 -7.42 -2.81 -9.33
C PRO A 258 -7.22 -1.56 -10.20
N LEU A 259 -8.08 -1.31 -11.21
CA LEU A 259 -8.03 -0.05 -11.96
C LEU A 259 -8.38 1.15 -11.05
N ALA A 260 -9.39 1.01 -10.18
CA ALA A 260 -9.68 2.02 -9.17
C ALA A 260 -8.53 2.19 -8.16
N MET A 261 -7.85 1.10 -7.78
CA MET A 261 -6.66 1.18 -6.92
C MET A 261 -5.47 1.86 -7.60
N VAL A 262 -5.30 1.75 -8.93
CA VAL A 262 -4.29 2.52 -9.67
C VAL A 262 -4.57 4.02 -9.53
N PHE A 263 -5.83 4.43 -9.63
CA PHE A 263 -6.23 5.82 -9.43
C PHE A 263 -6.01 6.27 -7.98
N ALA A 264 -6.32 5.41 -7.01
CA ALA A 264 -6.11 5.65 -5.59
C ALA A 264 -4.62 5.68 -5.17
N ALA A 265 -3.74 5.01 -5.93
CA ALA A 265 -2.30 5.00 -5.69
C ALA A 265 -1.63 6.34 -6.00
N ILE A 266 -2.29 7.22 -6.75
CA ILE A 266 -1.82 8.58 -6.97
C ILE A 266 -1.93 9.32 -5.62
N PRO A 267 -0.82 9.88 -5.06
CA PRO A 267 -0.79 10.45 -3.71
C PRO A 267 -1.44 11.85 -3.65
N LEU A 268 -2.65 11.97 -4.18
CA LEU A 268 -3.51 13.16 -4.13
C LEU A 268 -4.22 13.27 -2.79
N SER A 269 -4.54 12.12 -2.17
CA SER A 269 -5.35 12.04 -0.96
C SER A 269 -4.82 11.03 0.07
N PRO A 270 -5.02 11.27 1.37
CA PRO A 270 -4.73 10.28 2.41
C PRO A 270 -5.47 8.96 2.15
N GLY A 271 -4.73 7.85 2.09
CA GLY A 271 -5.31 6.52 1.88
C GLY A 271 -6.13 6.34 0.60
N GLY A 272 -5.94 7.19 -0.42
CA GLY A 272 -6.75 7.20 -1.63
C GLY A 272 -8.21 7.62 -1.39
N MET A 273 -8.48 8.36 -0.31
CA MET A 273 -9.83 8.82 0.04
C MET A 273 -10.38 9.77 -1.03
N GLY A 274 -11.64 9.60 -1.38
CA GLY A 274 -12.32 10.27 -2.49
C GLY A 274 -11.96 9.68 -3.84
N THR A 275 -10.67 9.54 -4.15
CA THR A 275 -10.20 9.08 -5.46
C THR A 275 -10.59 7.63 -5.73
N LEU A 276 -10.41 6.73 -4.75
CA LEU A 276 -10.85 5.33 -4.88
C LEU A 276 -12.36 5.26 -5.10
N GLU A 277 -13.14 5.99 -4.30
CA GLU A 277 -14.60 5.93 -4.35
C GLU A 277 -15.15 6.44 -5.67
N LEU A 278 -14.59 7.55 -6.16
CA LEU A 278 -14.92 8.11 -7.46
C LEU A 278 -14.58 7.13 -8.57
N ALA A 279 -13.39 6.53 -8.55
CA ALA A 279 -12.97 5.58 -9.57
C ALA A 279 -13.84 4.31 -9.57
N ILE A 280 -14.15 3.73 -8.39
CA ILE A 280 -15.10 2.61 -8.31
C ILE A 280 -16.46 3.04 -8.87
N THR A 281 -16.99 4.20 -8.48
CA THR A 281 -18.30 4.69 -8.92
C THR A 281 -18.42 4.78 -10.44
N GLU A 282 -17.44 5.41 -11.10
CA GLU A 282 -17.46 5.55 -12.56
C GLU A 282 -17.24 4.19 -13.24
N LEU A 283 -16.25 3.41 -12.78
CA LEU A 283 -15.96 2.10 -13.38
C LEU A 283 -17.10 1.10 -13.22
N TYR A 284 -17.90 1.21 -12.15
CA TYR A 284 -19.04 0.33 -11.89
C TYR A 284 -20.14 0.43 -12.94
N VAL A 285 -20.22 1.55 -13.67
CA VAL A 285 -21.22 1.76 -14.72
C VAL A 285 -20.64 1.75 -16.13
N THR A 286 -19.31 1.81 -16.27
CA THR A 286 -18.65 1.86 -17.59
C THR A 286 -17.96 0.55 -17.97
N VAL A 287 -17.59 -0.29 -17.02
CA VAL A 287 -16.92 -1.57 -17.28
C VAL A 287 -17.92 -2.68 -17.59
N PRO A 288 -19.02 -2.84 -16.82
CA PRO A 288 -19.93 -3.94 -17.08
C PRO A 288 -20.64 -3.81 -18.42
N ALA A 289 -20.96 -4.95 -19.04
CA ALA A 289 -21.75 -4.98 -20.27
C ALA A 289 -23.22 -4.63 -20.01
N GLU A 290 -23.72 -4.93 -18.81
CA GLU A 290 -25.07 -4.58 -18.37
C GLU A 290 -25.09 -3.15 -17.81
N GLU A 291 -26.18 -2.42 -18.07
CA GLU A 291 -26.40 -1.09 -17.49
C GLU A 291 -26.68 -1.22 -15.99
N LEU A 292 -25.73 -0.77 -15.17
CA LEU A 292 -25.87 -0.75 -13.71
C LEU A 292 -26.13 0.66 -13.19
N SER A 293 -26.84 0.74 -12.07
CA SER A 293 -27.12 2.02 -11.40
C SER A 293 -25.85 2.66 -10.84
N LYS A 294 -25.65 3.95 -11.15
CA LYS A 294 -24.57 4.76 -10.55
C LYS A 294 -24.71 4.84 -9.03
N ALA A 295 -25.94 4.84 -8.50
CA ALA A 295 -26.20 4.81 -7.06
C ALA A 295 -25.65 3.55 -6.39
N ASN A 296 -25.80 2.39 -7.06
CA ASN A 296 -25.22 1.13 -6.61
C ASN A 296 -23.70 1.21 -6.62
N GLY A 297 -23.12 1.81 -7.67
CA GLY A 297 -21.68 2.10 -7.75
C GLY A 297 -21.15 2.94 -6.58
N ILE A 298 -21.82 4.04 -6.25
CA ILE A 298 -21.46 4.88 -5.08
C ILE A 298 -21.59 4.07 -3.78
N THR A 299 -22.66 3.30 -3.66
CA THR A 299 -22.93 2.50 -2.45
C THR A 299 -21.87 1.40 -2.25
N VAL A 300 -21.48 0.68 -3.31
CA VAL A 300 -20.40 -0.29 -3.28
C VAL A 300 -19.06 0.38 -2.98
N ALA A 301 -18.78 1.54 -3.57
CA ALA A 301 -17.57 2.31 -3.31
C ALA A 301 -17.45 2.71 -1.82
N LEU A 302 -18.53 3.26 -1.24
CA LEU A 302 -18.58 3.63 0.18
C LEU A 302 -18.54 2.39 1.08
N GLY A 303 -19.20 1.30 0.70
CA GLY A 303 -19.13 0.01 1.39
C GLY A 303 -17.71 -0.56 1.40
N PHE A 304 -16.97 -0.43 0.30
CA PHE A 304 -15.59 -0.87 0.20
C PHE A 304 -14.71 -0.02 1.13
N ARG A 305 -14.94 1.29 1.17
CA ARG A 305 -14.27 2.16 2.14
C ARG A 305 -14.59 1.76 3.58
N ALA A 306 -15.86 1.55 3.91
CA ALA A 306 -16.28 1.13 5.25
C ALA A 306 -15.61 -0.20 5.64
N MET A 307 -15.55 -1.17 4.72
CA MET A 307 -14.82 -2.43 4.91
C MET A 307 -13.33 -2.17 5.20
N THR A 308 -12.64 -1.37 4.37
CA THR A 308 -11.21 -1.09 4.56
C THR A 308 -10.90 -0.34 5.87
N ILE A 309 -11.79 0.53 6.31
CA ILE A 309 -11.72 1.20 7.62
C ILE A 309 -11.99 0.19 8.75
N GLY A 310 -12.98 -0.69 8.60
CA GLY A 310 -13.26 -1.78 9.54
C GLY A 310 -12.05 -2.70 9.74
N LEU A 311 -11.32 -3.01 8.66
CA LEU A 311 -10.05 -3.75 8.73
C LEU A 311 -8.98 -2.99 9.51
N ALA A 312 -8.92 -1.66 9.41
CA ALA A 312 -7.98 -0.85 10.19
C ALA A 312 -8.31 -0.87 11.69
N PHE A 313 -9.59 -0.93 12.06
CA PHE A 313 -10.02 -1.02 13.46
C PHE A 313 -9.62 -2.33 14.14
N ILE A 314 -9.54 -3.45 13.41
CA ILE A 314 -8.98 -4.71 13.96
C ILE A 314 -7.56 -4.47 14.51
N GLY A 315 -6.77 -3.70 13.77
CA GLY A 315 -5.44 -3.29 14.19
C GLY A 315 -5.42 -2.46 15.48
N ALA A 316 -6.37 -1.55 15.62
CA ALA A 316 -6.52 -0.74 16.82
C ALA A 316 -6.90 -1.58 18.05
N ILE A 317 -7.80 -2.56 17.88
CA ILE A 317 -8.18 -3.50 18.95
C ILE A 317 -6.99 -4.36 19.36
N PHE A 318 -6.22 -4.87 18.40
CA PHE A 318 -5.01 -5.65 18.68
C PHE A 318 -3.95 -4.83 19.44
N TYR A 319 -3.74 -3.58 19.05
CA TYR A 319 -2.82 -2.67 19.74
C TYR A 319 -3.26 -2.40 21.19
N TRP A 320 -4.54 -2.05 21.39
CA TRP A 320 -5.05 -1.69 22.72
C TRP A 320 -5.01 -2.89 23.68
N THR A 321 -5.41 -4.08 23.21
CA THR A 321 -5.40 -5.30 24.03
C THR A 321 -3.99 -5.76 24.42
N ASN A 322 -2.95 -5.37 23.68
CA ASN A 322 -1.56 -5.76 23.94
C ASN A 322 -0.67 -4.60 24.39
N ARG A 323 -1.26 -3.45 24.75
CA ARG A 323 -0.51 -2.21 25.03
C ARG A 323 0.59 -2.38 26.08
N ALA A 324 0.31 -3.07 27.19
CA ALA A 324 1.30 -3.29 28.25
C ALA A 324 2.52 -4.11 27.78
N SER A 325 2.30 -5.18 27.01
CA SER A 325 3.37 -5.99 26.43
C SER A 325 4.15 -5.22 25.35
N ILE A 326 3.47 -4.33 24.63
CA ILE A 326 4.08 -3.48 23.61
C ILE A 326 4.94 -2.40 24.26
N ASP A 327 4.41 -1.66 25.22
CA ASP A 327 5.11 -0.60 25.93
C ASP A 327 6.32 -1.18 26.68
N GLN A 328 6.19 -2.39 27.25
CA GLN A 328 7.30 -3.13 27.86
C GLN A 328 8.38 -3.52 26.83
N SER A 329 8.01 -4.09 25.67
CA SER A 329 8.98 -4.42 24.62
C SER A 329 9.73 -3.20 24.07
N MET A 330 9.05 -2.05 24.02
CA MET A 330 9.65 -0.78 23.59
C MET A 330 10.58 -0.22 24.67
N ALA A 331 10.23 -0.36 25.95
CA ALA A 331 11.05 0.05 27.08
C ALA A 331 12.30 -0.82 27.26
N GLU A 332 12.16 -2.15 27.09
CA GLU A 332 13.28 -3.10 27.11
C GLU A 332 14.26 -2.82 25.98
N ALA A 333 13.77 -2.59 24.75
CA ALA A 333 14.61 -2.22 23.62
C ALA A 333 15.35 -0.89 23.82
N SER A 334 14.72 0.11 24.46
CA SER A 334 15.40 1.37 24.78
C SER A 334 16.43 1.23 25.92
N ALA A 335 16.18 0.37 26.91
CA ALA A 335 17.11 0.14 28.01
C ALA A 335 18.35 -0.65 27.57
N GLU A 336 18.17 -1.62 26.67
CA GLU A 336 19.29 -2.36 26.04
C GLU A 336 20.14 -1.41 25.18
N GLU A 337 19.54 -0.42 24.52
CA GLU A 337 20.23 0.64 23.76
C GLU A 337 21.05 1.59 24.66
N GLU A 338 20.47 2.12 25.75
CA GLU A 338 21.21 2.94 26.73
C GLU A 338 22.40 2.17 27.32
N THR A 339 22.22 0.87 27.57
CA THR A 339 23.30 0.01 28.08
C THR A 339 24.42 -0.14 27.06
N LEU A 340 24.09 -0.31 25.77
CA LEU A 340 25.08 -0.41 24.69
C LEU A 340 25.79 0.91 24.41
N GLU A 341 25.10 2.05 24.50
CA GLU A 341 25.71 3.38 24.37
C GLU A 341 26.68 3.65 25.54
N HIS A 342 26.28 3.35 26.78
CA HIS A 342 27.18 3.48 27.94
C HIS A 342 28.40 2.57 27.88
N LEU A 343 28.27 1.35 27.35
CA LEU A 343 29.42 0.45 27.15
C LEU A 343 30.37 0.97 26.06
N ALA A 344 29.84 1.56 24.99
CA ALA A 344 30.65 2.16 23.94
C ALA A 344 31.39 3.43 24.40
N GLU A 345 30.78 4.23 25.27
CA GLU A 345 31.42 5.41 25.88
C GLU A 345 32.49 5.02 26.93
N GLY A 346 32.24 3.95 27.71
CA GLY A 346 33.18 3.47 28.72
C GLY A 346 34.44 2.77 28.16
N GLU A 347 34.38 2.21 26.95
CA GLU A 347 35.56 1.68 26.26
C GLU A 347 36.50 2.80 25.75
N ASP A 348 35.97 3.98 25.40
CA ASP A 348 36.75 5.12 24.87
C ASP A 348 37.53 5.86 25.98
N GLU A 349 36.99 5.92 27.21
CA GLU A 349 37.72 6.47 28.38
C GLU A 349 38.86 5.55 28.86
N SER A 350 38.81 4.25 28.57
CA SER A 350 39.85 3.29 28.99
C SER A 350 41.14 3.33 28.13
N LEU A 351 41.13 4.12 27.05
CA LEU A 351 42.24 4.27 26.10
C LEU A 351 42.99 5.62 26.22
N GLU A 352 42.76 6.44 27.25
CA GLU A 352 43.62 7.60 27.53
C GLU A 352 45.05 7.15 27.89
N PRO A 353 46.09 7.56 27.14
CA PRO A 353 47.46 7.23 27.49
C PRO A 353 47.84 7.95 28.78
N SER A 354 48.17 7.16 29.81
CA SER A 354 48.78 7.60 31.06
C SER A 354 49.86 8.67 30.79
N GLN A 355 49.58 9.91 31.20
CA GLN A 355 50.54 11.00 31.14
C GLN A 355 51.78 10.62 31.96
N GLN A 356 52.93 10.52 31.28
CA GLN A 356 54.23 10.36 31.91
C GLN A 356 54.59 11.60 32.74
N PRO A 357 55.23 11.45 33.91
CA PRO A 357 55.70 12.58 34.68
C PRO A 357 57.02 13.10 34.08
N GLU A 358 57.05 14.37 33.66
CA GLU A 358 58.29 15.05 33.28
C GLU A 358 59.17 15.24 34.52
N HIS A 359 60.35 14.62 34.48
CA HIS A 359 61.47 14.88 35.36
C HIS A 359 62.46 15.83 34.66
N ARG A 360 62.78 16.91 35.40
CA ARG A 360 63.91 17.88 35.27
C ARG A 360 63.71 19.13 34.44
#